data_AF-A0A329T1U9-F1
#
_entry.id   AF-A0A329T1U9-F1
#
_cell.length_a   1.000
_cell.length_b   1.000
_cell.length_c   1.000
_cell.angle_alpha   90.00
_cell.angle_beta   90.00
_cell.angle_gamma   90.00
#
_symmetry.space_group_name_H-M   'P 1'
#
loop_
_entity.id
_entity.type
_entity.pdbx_description
1 polymer ?
#
loop_
_entity_poly.entity_id
_entity_poly.type
_entity_poly.pdbx_seq_one_letter_code
_entity_poly.pdbx_strand_id
1 'polypeptide(L)'
;MLALILLTRGQSTSGMPARVDEPTSNTASVQLRSSSRDRSLRAEDLVSSRATLVVAPDALVEHWAEQIDMHVVHQELKLYVDRAENFQEALPKSKELAKYDVVIVPFSRMAKEWKLHRPASAVEKQNFSRYGFEDQPDRYIDGSIRGDVSSLLSVHWLRIVVDEGHKLGGRAPTQLMQMSRLLCAERRWVMTGTPSPNTLQSADLQYIHGLLVFLRSQPYGRPDGHAWTKAIARPFQRNEIMGFYRLQHLLGRIMIRHTKESIRDFLPRPIRHTVVVDPSPDEFKLYNAIAENVRASLVITAIDVPKGSAHTLGDVHPDSLLHRKNHHGAGHVESDLAIAFMGGYAVDWAVEKEGVKKTIGKLRDAGVNDGRVSAATEYLESVRQKTKITCRECGFDRRFLMVLPCGHLCCAHYVEDIKKELGEPCCNFCGDPYDEDDFDYLQPTLTGEISARG
;
A
#
# COMPACT_ATOMS: atom_id res chain seq x y z
N MET A 1 5.54 -22.03 -2.11
CA MET A 1 4.76 -22.13 -3.35
C MET A 1 5.51 -21.26 -4.33
N LEU A 2 5.88 -21.77 -5.51
CA LEU A 2 6.51 -20.96 -6.55
C LEU A 2 5.56 -21.03 -7.75
N ALA A 3 4.98 -19.89 -8.10
CA ALA A 3 4.29 -19.71 -9.36
C ALA A 3 5.25 -19.03 -10.31
N LEU A 4 5.69 -19.79 -11.30
CA LEU A 4 6.48 -19.26 -12.40
C LEU A 4 5.50 -18.99 -13.54
N ILE A 5 5.20 -17.71 -13.79
CA ILE A 5 4.34 -17.33 -14.91
C ILE A 5 5.25 -17.19 -16.13
N LEU A 6 5.23 -18.23 -16.95
CA LEU A 6 5.98 -18.36 -18.18
C LEU A 6 5.02 -18.38 -19.37
N LEU A 7 5.31 -17.59 -20.40
CA LEU A 7 4.90 -17.97 -21.74
C LEU A 7 5.72 -19.20 -22.17
N THR A 8 5.24 -20.42 -21.90
CA THR A 8 5.87 -21.66 -22.39
C THR A 8 5.31 -22.07 -23.75
N ARG A 9 6.25 -22.31 -24.68
CA ARG A 9 6.18 -23.07 -25.95
C ARG A 9 4.90 -22.97 -26.80
N GLY A 10 5.06 -22.45 -28.03
CA GLY A 10 4.04 -22.44 -29.08
C GLY A 10 3.60 -21.05 -29.53
N GLN A 11 3.98 -20.00 -28.78
CA GLN A 11 3.99 -18.64 -29.29
C GLN A 11 5.44 -18.22 -29.42
N SER A 12 6.05 -18.57 -30.56
CA SER A 12 7.20 -17.79 -30.99
C SER A 12 6.67 -16.41 -31.42
N THR A 13 7.48 -15.39 -31.21
CA THR A 13 7.40 -14.17 -32.02
C THR A 13 7.77 -14.45 -33.50
N SER A 14 8.08 -15.70 -33.88
CA SER A 14 8.50 -16.10 -35.23
C SER A 14 7.37 -16.14 -36.26
N GLY A 15 6.27 -15.43 -36.00
CA GLY A 15 5.24 -15.07 -36.98
C GLY A 15 5.12 -13.55 -37.19
N MET A 16 5.91 -12.73 -36.52
CA MET A 16 6.03 -11.30 -36.84
C MET A 16 7.49 -11.02 -37.17
N PRO A 17 7.92 -11.15 -38.45
CA PRO A 17 8.88 -10.17 -38.91
C PRO A 17 8.28 -8.81 -38.54
N ALA A 18 9.08 -7.93 -37.93
CA ALA A 18 8.78 -6.52 -38.01
C ALA A 18 8.75 -6.20 -39.52
N ARG A 19 7.58 -6.37 -40.16
CA ARG A 19 7.33 -5.78 -41.47
C ARG A 19 7.33 -4.29 -41.20
N VAL A 20 8.44 -3.67 -41.56
CA VAL A 20 8.65 -2.22 -41.53
C VAL A 20 7.79 -1.53 -42.59
N ASP A 21 7.13 -2.28 -43.47
CA ASP A 21 6.32 -1.71 -44.53
C ASP A 21 4.81 -1.85 -44.26
N GLU A 22 4.22 -0.65 -44.18
CA GLU A 22 2.81 -0.27 -44.26
C GLU A 22 1.91 -0.30 -43.01
N PRO A 23 1.15 0.80 -42.78
CA PRO A 23 0.43 1.06 -41.54
C PRO A 23 -0.97 0.43 -41.59
N THR A 24 -1.13 -0.76 -41.02
CA THR A 24 -2.47 -1.24 -40.63
C THR A 24 -2.68 -1.01 -39.14
N SER A 25 -3.74 -0.24 -38.85
CA SER A 25 -4.13 0.19 -37.52
C SER A 25 -4.45 -1.01 -36.62
N ASN A 26 -4.11 -0.90 -35.34
CA ASN A 26 -4.59 -1.72 -34.21
C ASN A 26 -3.71 -2.87 -33.67
N THR A 27 -2.45 -3.00 -34.09
CA THR A 27 -1.45 -3.49 -33.12
C THR A 27 -1.03 -2.31 -32.26
N ALA A 28 -1.05 -2.48 -30.94
CA ALA A 28 -0.40 -1.55 -30.02
C ALA A 28 1.10 -1.63 -30.28
N SER A 29 1.53 -0.98 -31.34
CA SER A 29 2.87 -0.47 -31.46
C SER A 29 3.11 0.29 -30.16
N VAL A 30 4.16 -0.09 -29.44
CA VAL A 30 4.87 0.87 -28.59
C VAL A 30 5.54 1.86 -29.55
N GLN A 31 4.76 2.51 -30.41
CA GLN A 31 5.15 3.74 -31.04
C GLN A 31 4.97 4.77 -29.95
N LEU A 32 6.10 5.20 -29.39
CA LEU A 32 6.28 6.53 -28.82
C LEU A 32 5.91 7.55 -29.91
N ARG A 33 4.61 7.74 -30.18
CA ARG A 33 4.14 8.80 -31.06
C ARG A 33 4.19 10.11 -30.27
N SER A 34 5.27 10.85 -30.48
CA SER A 34 5.36 12.27 -30.18
C SER A 34 5.75 12.98 -31.46
N SER A 35 4.80 13.64 -32.10
CA SER A 35 5.02 14.50 -33.26
C SER A 35 5.49 15.88 -32.82
N SER A 36 6.74 15.96 -32.37
CA SER A 36 7.57 17.16 -32.30
C SER A 36 8.87 16.77 -31.57
N ARG A 37 9.99 17.39 -31.96
CA ARG A 37 11.36 17.12 -31.52
C ARG A 37 11.47 16.92 -30.00
N ASP A 38 11.54 15.67 -29.52
CA ASP A 38 12.61 15.15 -28.63
C ASP A 38 12.34 13.69 -28.17
N ARG A 39 13.36 12.84 -28.33
CA ARG A 39 13.60 11.52 -27.70
C ARG A 39 12.48 10.45 -27.80
N SER A 40 12.09 10.06 -29.01
CA SER A 40 11.46 8.74 -29.24
C SER A 40 12.54 7.71 -29.57
N LEU A 41 12.61 6.61 -28.80
CA LEU A 41 13.43 5.46 -29.17
C LEU A 41 12.76 4.74 -30.33
N ARG A 42 13.38 4.71 -31.51
CA ARG A 42 12.96 3.83 -32.59
C ARG A 42 13.48 2.43 -32.31
N ALA A 43 12.81 1.42 -32.86
CA ALA A 43 13.28 0.03 -32.74
C ALA A 43 14.70 -0.13 -33.32
N GLU A 44 15.03 0.66 -34.36
CA GLU A 44 16.34 0.71 -35.02
C GLU A 44 17.45 1.28 -34.12
N ASP A 45 17.11 2.10 -33.13
CA ASP A 45 18.07 2.75 -32.22
C ASP A 45 18.42 1.88 -31.00
N LEU A 46 17.72 0.74 -30.83
CA LEU A 46 17.93 -0.16 -29.70
C LEU A 46 19.21 -0.97 -29.89
N VAL A 47 19.99 -1.08 -28.82
CA VAL A 47 21.15 -1.99 -28.79
C VAL A 47 20.65 -3.41 -28.59
N SER A 48 20.77 -4.24 -29.62
CA SER A 48 20.46 -5.68 -29.52
C SER A 48 21.43 -6.37 -28.55
N SER A 49 20.88 -7.17 -27.63
CA SER A 49 21.67 -7.90 -26.63
C SER A 49 21.16 -9.32 -26.42
N ARG A 50 22.08 -10.21 -26.05
CA ARG A 50 21.77 -11.56 -25.55
C ARG A 50 21.52 -11.59 -24.03
N ALA A 51 21.59 -10.43 -23.38
CA ALA A 51 21.51 -10.30 -21.94
C ALA A 51 20.12 -10.67 -21.39
N THR A 52 20.14 -11.30 -20.21
CA THR A 52 18.96 -11.45 -19.35
C THR A 52 18.98 -10.35 -18.28
N LEU A 53 17.94 -9.51 -18.26
CA LEU A 53 17.72 -8.54 -17.20
C LEU A 53 16.91 -9.19 -16.07
N VAL A 54 17.48 -9.27 -14.88
CA VAL A 54 16.82 -9.72 -13.66
C VAL A 54 16.46 -8.50 -12.84
N VAL A 55 15.18 -8.36 -12.52
CA VAL A 55 14.64 -7.29 -11.68
C VAL A 55 14.16 -7.92 -10.39
N ALA A 56 14.81 -7.62 -9.27
CA ALA A 56 14.58 -8.29 -7.99
C ALA A 56 14.34 -7.29 -6.84
N PRO A 57 13.71 -7.72 -5.73
CA PRO A 57 13.72 -6.97 -4.49
C PRO A 57 15.14 -6.61 -4.07
N ASP A 58 15.32 -5.43 -3.48
CA ASP A 58 16.61 -4.90 -3.06
C ASP A 58 17.41 -5.89 -2.20
N ALA A 59 16.74 -6.54 -1.24
CA ALA A 59 17.35 -7.53 -0.34
C ALA A 59 17.78 -8.84 -1.04
N LEU A 60 17.32 -9.10 -2.27
CA LEU A 60 17.61 -10.33 -3.02
C LEU A 60 18.66 -10.14 -4.11
N VAL A 61 19.15 -8.92 -4.35
CA VAL A 61 20.12 -8.65 -5.43
C VAL A 61 21.43 -9.42 -5.24
N GLU A 62 22.05 -9.33 -4.05
CA GLU A 62 23.27 -10.09 -3.76
C GLU A 62 23.01 -11.59 -3.75
N HIS A 63 21.85 -12.02 -3.21
CA HIS A 63 21.49 -13.43 -3.21
C HIS A 63 21.41 -13.99 -4.63
N TRP A 64 20.84 -13.25 -5.60
CA TRP A 64 20.85 -13.66 -7.00
C TRP A 64 22.26 -13.79 -7.57
N ALA A 65 23.17 -12.86 -7.24
CA ALA A 65 24.56 -12.92 -7.68
C ALA A 65 25.28 -14.15 -7.12
N GLU A 66 25.12 -14.43 -5.83
CA GLU A 66 25.66 -15.62 -5.15
C GLU A 66 25.12 -16.91 -5.76
N GLN A 67 23.79 -17.00 -5.99
CA GLN A 67 23.19 -18.19 -6.58
C GLN A 67 23.69 -18.45 -8.01
N ILE A 68 23.96 -17.41 -8.80
CA ILE A 68 24.55 -17.57 -10.12
C ILE A 68 25.98 -18.11 -10.01
N ASP A 69 26.82 -17.55 -9.13
CA ASP A 69 28.20 -18.00 -8.96
C ASP A 69 28.28 -19.45 -8.43
N MET A 70 27.37 -19.84 -7.53
CA MET A 70 27.31 -21.20 -7.00
C MET A 70 26.87 -22.26 -8.01
N HIS A 71 25.98 -21.90 -8.94
CA HIS A 71 25.29 -22.87 -9.80
C HIS A 71 25.74 -22.84 -11.26
N VAL A 72 26.53 -21.85 -11.67
CA VAL A 72 27.10 -21.74 -13.00
C VAL A 72 28.59 -22.04 -12.93
N VAL A 73 29.11 -22.76 -13.93
CA VAL A 73 30.56 -22.98 -14.04
C VAL A 73 31.28 -21.63 -14.04
N HIS A 74 32.25 -21.49 -13.14
CA HIS A 74 32.88 -20.21 -12.84
C HIS A 74 33.38 -19.50 -14.12
N GLN A 75 33.04 -18.21 -14.25
CA GLN A 75 33.39 -17.30 -15.36
C GLN A 75 32.75 -17.59 -16.74
N GLU A 76 31.76 -18.48 -16.87
CA GLU A 76 31.05 -18.64 -18.15
C GLU A 76 30.05 -17.51 -18.46
N LEU A 77 29.53 -16.81 -17.44
CA LEU A 77 28.60 -15.70 -17.61
C LEU A 77 29.21 -14.39 -17.16
N LYS A 78 29.09 -13.36 -18.01
CA LYS A 78 29.43 -11.98 -17.64
C LYS A 78 28.26 -11.37 -16.88
N LEU A 79 28.46 -11.10 -15.60
CA LEU A 79 27.44 -10.56 -14.71
C LEU A 79 27.68 -9.06 -14.43
N TYR A 80 26.62 -8.27 -14.53
CA TYR A 80 26.54 -6.93 -13.94
C TYR A 80 25.52 -6.93 -12.80
N VAL A 81 25.90 -6.38 -11.64
CA VAL A 81 25.04 -6.27 -10.46
C VAL A 81 24.97 -4.81 -10.04
N ASP A 82 23.77 -4.21 -10.08
CA ASP A 82 23.55 -2.86 -9.56
C ASP A 82 23.37 -2.90 -8.04
N ARG A 83 24.46 -2.70 -7.31
CA ARG A 83 24.50 -2.75 -5.84
C ARG A 83 24.00 -1.45 -5.21
N ALA A 84 23.68 -1.50 -3.92
CA ALA A 84 23.26 -0.33 -3.15
C ALA A 84 24.29 0.82 -3.19
N GLU A 85 25.58 0.49 -3.23
CA GLU A 85 26.70 1.44 -3.37
C GLU A 85 26.61 2.22 -4.69
N ASN A 86 26.17 1.56 -5.76
CA ASN A 86 26.06 2.12 -7.11
C ASN A 86 24.77 2.94 -7.29
N PHE A 87 23.91 3.00 -6.27
CA PHE A 87 22.60 3.61 -6.40
C PHE A 87 22.68 5.11 -6.66
N GLN A 88 23.74 5.78 -6.18
CA GLN A 88 23.97 7.20 -6.45
C GLN A 88 24.54 7.45 -7.84
N GLU A 89 25.20 6.47 -8.43
CA GLU A 89 25.82 6.55 -9.75
C GLU A 89 24.82 6.30 -10.88
N ALA A 90 25.15 6.79 -12.08
CA ALA A 90 24.38 6.48 -13.28
C ALA A 90 24.63 5.03 -13.73
N LEU A 91 23.63 4.39 -14.35
CA LEU A 91 23.84 3.07 -14.94
C LEU A 91 24.87 3.16 -16.07
N PRO A 92 25.63 2.09 -16.32
CA PRO A 92 26.46 1.97 -17.50
C PRO A 92 25.64 2.27 -18.78
N LYS A 93 26.32 2.73 -19.82
CA LYS A 93 25.66 3.02 -21.10
C LYS A 93 25.08 1.74 -21.69
N SER A 94 24.02 1.88 -22.50
CA SER A 94 23.33 0.75 -23.15
C SER A 94 24.26 -0.22 -23.89
N LYS A 95 25.27 0.29 -24.61
CA LYS A 95 26.29 -0.52 -25.30
C LYS A 95 27.17 -1.34 -24.37
N GLU A 96 27.33 -0.91 -23.14
CA GLU A 96 28.09 -1.63 -22.12
C GLU A 96 27.22 -2.66 -21.42
N LEU A 97 26.01 -2.29 -21.00
CA LEU A 97 25.02 -3.22 -20.46
C LEU A 97 24.76 -4.39 -21.40
N ALA A 98 24.72 -4.13 -22.71
CA ALA A 98 24.49 -5.14 -23.73
C ALA A 98 25.61 -6.20 -23.85
N LYS A 99 26.81 -5.95 -23.29
CA LYS A 99 27.95 -6.88 -23.32
C LYS A 99 27.88 -7.96 -22.24
N TYR A 100 27.08 -7.75 -21.19
CA TYR A 100 26.87 -8.71 -20.12
C TYR A 100 25.87 -9.78 -20.58
N ASP A 101 25.98 -10.98 -20.00
CA ASP A 101 25.02 -12.07 -20.22
C ASP A 101 23.85 -11.97 -19.24
N VAL A 102 24.11 -11.46 -18.03
CA VAL A 102 23.10 -11.21 -17.00
C VAL A 102 23.32 -9.84 -16.38
N VAL A 103 22.23 -9.08 -16.23
CA VAL A 103 22.21 -7.77 -15.58
C VAL A 103 21.17 -7.84 -14.47
N ILE A 104 21.59 -7.64 -13.22
CA ILE A 104 20.71 -7.66 -12.04
C ILE A 104 20.48 -6.23 -11.57
N VAL A 105 19.22 -5.83 -11.43
CA VAL A 105 18.81 -4.48 -11.06
C VAL A 105 17.74 -4.53 -9.94
N PRO A 106 17.89 -3.75 -8.85
CA PRO A 106 16.90 -3.71 -7.78
C PRO A 106 15.61 -2.98 -8.19
N PHE A 107 14.52 -3.26 -7.48
CA PHE A 107 13.25 -2.55 -7.64
C PHE A 107 13.36 -1.05 -7.43
N SER A 108 14.12 -0.62 -6.42
CA SER A 108 14.38 0.79 -6.16
C SER A 108 15.04 1.47 -7.36
N ARG A 109 15.93 0.76 -8.08
CA ARG A 109 16.62 1.32 -9.25
C ARG A 109 15.65 1.52 -10.39
N MET A 110 14.81 0.54 -10.67
CA MET A 110 13.75 0.66 -11.69
C MET A 110 12.83 1.85 -11.40
N ALA A 111 12.49 2.09 -10.13
CA ALA A 111 11.70 3.25 -9.73
C ALA A 111 12.47 4.58 -9.90
N LYS A 112 13.76 4.62 -9.53
CA LYS A 112 14.63 5.80 -9.74
C LYS A 112 14.76 6.14 -11.22
N GLU A 113 15.04 5.14 -12.06
CA GLU A 113 15.16 5.31 -13.52
C GLU A 113 13.85 5.81 -14.13
N TRP A 114 12.70 5.37 -13.62
CA TRP A 114 11.41 5.94 -14.05
C TRP A 114 11.27 7.41 -13.66
N LYS A 115 11.59 7.79 -12.42
CA LYS A 115 11.51 9.18 -11.97
C LYS A 115 12.35 10.10 -12.83
N LEU A 116 13.56 9.67 -13.18
CA LEU A 116 14.51 10.48 -13.96
C LEU A 116 14.21 10.47 -15.46
N HIS A 117 13.71 9.36 -16.01
CA HIS A 117 13.74 9.11 -17.45
C HIS A 117 12.36 8.79 -18.05
N ARG A 118 11.25 9.05 -17.31
CA ARG A 118 9.89 8.81 -17.83
C ARG A 118 9.56 9.68 -19.05
N PRO A 119 8.74 9.18 -19.98
CA PRO A 119 8.18 10.02 -21.03
C PRO A 119 7.38 11.20 -20.45
N ALA A 120 7.49 12.37 -21.08
CA ALA A 120 6.64 13.52 -20.74
C ALA A 120 5.17 13.20 -21.07
N SER A 121 4.26 13.51 -20.15
CA SER A 121 2.82 13.40 -20.30
C SER A 121 2.27 14.40 -21.32
N ALA A 122 1.05 14.19 -21.80
CA ALA A 122 0.41 15.11 -22.74
C ALA A 122 0.26 16.53 -22.17
N VAL A 123 0.00 16.65 -20.86
CA VAL A 123 -0.09 17.94 -20.16
C VAL A 123 1.28 18.63 -20.08
N GLU A 124 2.34 17.87 -19.76
CA GLU A 124 3.73 18.36 -19.77
C GLU A 124 4.16 18.83 -21.16
N LYS A 125 3.65 18.21 -22.23
CA LYS A 125 3.92 18.61 -23.62
C LYS A 125 3.17 19.87 -24.04
N GLN A 126 1.97 20.12 -23.49
CA GLN A 126 1.13 21.27 -23.87
C GLN A 126 1.48 22.54 -23.10
N ASN A 127 1.99 22.42 -21.87
CA ASN A 127 2.16 23.55 -20.95
C ASN A 127 3.61 24.10 -20.86
N PHE A 128 4.42 23.98 -21.91
CA PHE A 128 5.81 24.47 -21.90
C PHE A 128 5.93 26.00 -21.66
N SER A 129 4.83 26.78 -21.75
CA SER A 129 4.88 28.25 -21.74
C SER A 129 4.01 28.95 -20.68
N ARG A 130 3.61 28.30 -19.57
CA ARG A 130 2.67 28.95 -18.58
C ARG A 130 3.09 28.98 -17.11
N TYR A 131 4.25 28.44 -16.76
CA TYR A 131 4.79 28.58 -15.40
C TYR A 131 6.23 29.01 -15.53
N GLY A 132 6.68 30.01 -14.75
CA GLY A 132 7.96 30.74 -14.89
C GLY A 132 9.22 29.90 -14.67
N PHE A 133 9.35 28.84 -15.45
CA PHE A 133 10.47 27.92 -15.63
C PHE A 133 10.89 27.91 -17.11
N GLU A 134 10.73 29.04 -17.81
CA GLU A 134 11.14 29.18 -19.23
C GLU A 134 12.65 28.88 -19.41
N ASP A 135 13.44 28.98 -18.33
CA ASP A 135 14.88 28.71 -18.31
C ASP A 135 15.26 27.30 -17.80
N GLN A 136 14.32 26.38 -17.53
CA GLN A 136 14.63 25.04 -16.99
C GLN A 136 13.97 23.90 -17.79
N PRO A 137 14.42 23.62 -19.03
CA PRO A 137 13.90 22.53 -19.88
C PRO A 137 14.11 21.12 -19.30
N ASP A 138 14.99 21.00 -18.29
CA ASP A 138 15.43 19.74 -17.70
C ASP A 138 14.61 19.33 -16.47
N ARG A 139 13.35 19.78 -16.33
CA ARG A 139 12.46 19.39 -15.23
C ARG A 139 11.05 18.98 -15.67
N TYR A 140 10.42 18.10 -14.90
CA TYR A 140 9.01 17.73 -15.01
C TYR A 140 8.11 18.75 -14.28
N ILE A 141 6.80 18.72 -14.51
CA ILE A 141 5.83 19.64 -13.86
C ILE A 141 5.84 19.52 -12.33
N ASP A 142 6.17 18.33 -11.80
CA ASP A 142 6.31 18.08 -10.36
C ASP A 142 7.63 18.62 -9.76
N GLY A 143 8.45 19.31 -10.57
CA GLY A 143 9.74 19.86 -10.16
C GLY A 143 10.91 18.88 -10.18
N SER A 144 10.67 17.59 -10.48
CA SER A 144 11.73 16.58 -10.55
C SER A 144 12.61 16.76 -11.79
N ILE A 145 13.88 16.35 -11.70
CA ILE A 145 14.86 16.47 -12.78
C ILE A 145 14.54 15.46 -13.88
N ARG A 146 14.55 15.92 -15.12
CA ARG A 146 14.37 15.15 -16.34
C ARG A 146 15.74 14.82 -16.94
N GLY A 147 16.14 13.57 -16.81
CA GLY A 147 17.38 13.05 -17.39
C GLY A 147 17.24 12.58 -18.83
N ASP A 148 18.34 12.01 -19.34
CA ASP A 148 18.39 11.37 -20.67
C ASP A 148 17.53 10.12 -20.77
N VAL A 149 17.52 9.44 -21.92
CA VAL A 149 16.80 8.16 -21.99
C VAL A 149 17.56 7.13 -21.16
N SER A 150 16.88 6.41 -20.27
CA SER A 150 17.50 5.37 -19.45
C SER A 150 18.22 4.34 -20.33
N SER A 151 19.43 3.94 -19.91
CA SER A 151 20.20 2.88 -20.56
C SER A 151 19.40 1.58 -20.66
N LEU A 152 18.54 1.27 -19.67
CA LEU A 152 17.72 0.05 -19.65
C LEU A 152 16.66 0.03 -20.75
N LEU A 153 16.12 1.21 -21.12
CA LEU A 153 15.14 1.35 -22.19
C LEU A 153 15.77 1.27 -23.58
N SER A 154 17.07 1.58 -23.66
CA SER A 154 17.83 1.66 -24.92
C SER A 154 18.45 0.31 -25.33
N VAL A 155 18.23 -0.75 -24.54
CA VAL A 155 18.67 -2.12 -24.82
C VAL A 155 17.46 -2.97 -25.19
N HIS A 156 17.61 -3.77 -26.25
CA HIS A 156 16.66 -4.84 -26.57
C HIS A 156 17.14 -6.15 -25.92
N TRP A 157 16.50 -6.51 -24.80
CA TRP A 157 16.89 -7.64 -23.96
C TRP A 157 16.48 -8.99 -24.57
N LEU A 158 17.26 -10.04 -24.35
CA LEU A 158 16.83 -11.39 -24.69
C LEU A 158 15.68 -11.84 -23.78
N ARG A 159 15.81 -11.54 -22.49
CA ARG A 159 14.84 -11.93 -21.47
C ARG A 159 14.79 -10.90 -20.37
N ILE A 160 13.59 -10.63 -19.86
CA ILE A 160 13.38 -9.92 -18.59
C ILE A 160 12.76 -10.92 -17.61
N VAL A 161 13.35 -11.03 -16.43
CA VAL A 161 12.85 -11.83 -15.31
C VAL A 161 12.54 -10.88 -14.17
N VAL A 162 11.31 -10.91 -13.66
CA VAL A 162 10.93 -10.13 -12.49
C VAL A 162 10.65 -11.07 -11.35
N ASP A 163 11.53 -11.03 -10.35
CA ASP A 163 11.35 -11.76 -9.10
C ASP A 163 10.36 -11.04 -8.18
N GLU A 164 9.65 -11.76 -7.32
CA GLU A 164 8.51 -11.26 -6.55
C GLU A 164 7.55 -10.38 -7.37
N GLY A 165 7.29 -10.78 -8.62
CA GLY A 165 6.62 -9.94 -9.61
C GLY A 165 5.15 -9.65 -9.32
N HIS A 166 4.58 -10.16 -8.22
CA HIS A 166 3.28 -9.70 -7.71
C HIS A 166 3.25 -8.17 -7.49
N LYS A 167 4.42 -7.53 -7.28
CA LYS A 167 4.59 -6.06 -7.22
C LYS A 167 4.28 -5.33 -8.54
N LEU A 168 4.24 -6.04 -9.67
CA LEU A 168 3.78 -5.51 -10.96
C LEU A 168 2.26 -5.58 -11.12
N GLY A 169 1.58 -6.27 -10.22
CA GLY A 169 0.13 -6.26 -10.10
C GLY A 169 -0.36 -5.08 -9.26
N GLY A 170 -1.64 -4.74 -9.38
CA GLY A 170 -2.28 -3.72 -8.56
C GLY A 170 -3.08 -2.71 -9.38
N ARG A 171 -3.87 -1.89 -8.67
CA ARG A 171 -4.79 -0.91 -9.27
C ARG A 171 -4.08 0.37 -9.68
N ALA A 172 -3.19 0.89 -8.83
CA ALA A 172 -2.48 2.13 -9.07
C ALA A 172 -1.15 1.84 -9.78
N PRO A 173 -0.81 2.57 -10.86
CA PRO A 173 0.43 2.31 -11.57
C PRO A 173 1.64 2.78 -10.76
N THR A 174 2.46 1.83 -10.32
CA THR A 174 3.74 2.13 -9.64
C THR A 174 4.84 2.43 -10.64
N GLN A 175 5.87 3.16 -10.20
CA GLN A 175 7.02 3.53 -11.04
C GLN A 175 7.78 2.30 -11.54
N LEU A 176 7.99 1.30 -10.68
CA LEU A 176 8.53 -0.02 -11.03
C LEU A 176 7.73 -0.67 -12.16
N MET A 177 6.41 -0.71 -12.02
CA MET A 177 5.52 -1.33 -12.99
C MET A 177 5.55 -0.59 -14.33
N GLN A 178 5.56 0.74 -14.30
CA GLN A 178 5.63 1.57 -15.50
C GLN A 178 6.95 1.37 -16.25
N MET A 179 8.09 1.40 -15.55
CA MET A 179 9.41 1.14 -16.14
C MET A 179 9.48 -0.26 -16.75
N SER A 180 9.06 -1.29 -16.00
CA SER A 180 9.12 -2.69 -16.43
C SER A 180 8.26 -2.99 -17.67
N ARG A 181 7.15 -2.26 -17.84
CA ARG A 181 6.27 -2.39 -19.02
C ARG A 181 6.90 -1.79 -20.29
N LEU A 182 7.70 -0.72 -20.14
CA LEU A 182 8.34 -0.04 -21.27
C LEU A 182 9.58 -0.75 -21.82
N LEU A 183 10.30 -1.53 -21.00
CA LEU A 183 11.47 -2.28 -21.45
C LEU A 183 11.19 -3.11 -22.72
N CYS A 184 12.16 -3.22 -23.62
CA CYS A 184 12.06 -4.04 -24.83
C CYS A 184 12.71 -5.40 -24.61
N ALA A 185 11.98 -6.50 -24.84
CA ALA A 185 12.54 -7.85 -24.70
C ALA A 185 11.80 -8.89 -25.54
N GLU A 186 12.51 -9.95 -25.94
CA GLU A 186 11.90 -11.11 -26.61
C GLU A 186 11.06 -11.96 -25.65
N ARG A 187 11.53 -12.13 -24.41
CA ARG A 187 10.95 -13.06 -23.43
C ARG A 187 10.73 -12.35 -22.10
N ARG A 188 9.61 -12.64 -21.43
CA ARG A 188 9.22 -12.00 -20.17
C ARG A 188 8.75 -13.04 -19.18
N TRP A 189 9.38 -13.10 -18.02
CA TRP A 189 9.06 -14.04 -16.94
C TRP A 189 8.70 -13.28 -15.68
N VAL A 190 7.70 -13.79 -14.96
CA VAL A 190 7.35 -13.35 -13.62
C VAL A 190 7.54 -14.54 -12.68
N MET A 191 8.41 -14.37 -11.69
CA MET A 191 8.57 -15.31 -10.58
C MET A 191 7.83 -14.72 -9.38
N THR A 192 6.91 -15.48 -8.78
CA THR A 192 6.21 -15.02 -7.58
C THR A 192 5.71 -16.20 -6.76
N GLY A 193 5.82 -16.13 -5.44
CA GLY A 193 5.22 -17.14 -4.57
C GLY A 193 3.69 -17.08 -4.55
N THR A 194 3.14 -15.87 -4.74
CA THR A 194 1.72 -15.53 -4.63
C THR A 194 1.33 -14.54 -5.74
N PRO A 195 0.81 -15.00 -6.89
CA PRO A 195 0.42 -14.10 -7.98
C PRO A 195 -0.74 -13.16 -7.61
N SER A 196 -1.53 -13.50 -6.58
CA SER A 196 -2.42 -12.59 -5.87
C SER A 196 -2.08 -12.61 -4.37
N PRO A 197 -1.74 -11.46 -3.76
CA PRO A 197 -1.40 -11.41 -2.33
C PRO A 197 -2.58 -11.72 -1.40
N ASN A 198 -3.83 -11.40 -1.78
CA ASN A 198 -4.99 -11.40 -0.87
C ASN A 198 -6.13 -12.31 -1.38
N THR A 199 -5.91 -13.63 -1.30
CA THR A 199 -6.62 -14.75 -1.97
C THR A 199 -8.17 -14.81 -1.88
N LEU A 200 -8.85 -13.86 -1.24
CA LEU A 200 -10.28 -13.90 -0.91
C LEU A 200 -11.11 -12.72 -1.44
N GLN A 201 -10.55 -11.76 -2.20
CA GLN A 201 -11.29 -10.59 -2.67
C GLN A 201 -11.25 -10.37 -4.19
N SER A 202 -12.31 -9.75 -4.72
CA SER A 202 -12.49 -9.34 -6.12
C SER A 202 -11.33 -8.48 -6.69
N ALA A 203 -10.54 -7.87 -5.80
CA ALA A 203 -9.34 -7.10 -6.12
C ALA A 203 -8.21 -7.96 -6.70
N ASP A 204 -8.19 -9.27 -6.45
CA ASP A 204 -7.12 -10.18 -6.85
C ASP A 204 -7.00 -10.41 -8.35
N LEU A 205 -8.12 -10.37 -9.08
CA LEU A 205 -8.11 -10.50 -10.53
C LEU A 205 -7.40 -9.31 -11.21
N GLN A 206 -7.33 -8.17 -10.54
CA GLN A 206 -6.60 -7.01 -11.07
C GLN A 206 -5.09 -7.20 -10.97
N TYR A 207 -4.60 -7.88 -9.93
CA TYR A 207 -3.18 -8.24 -9.83
C TYR A 207 -2.77 -9.11 -11.02
N ILE A 208 -3.55 -10.16 -11.31
CA ILE A 208 -3.31 -11.05 -12.47
C ILE A 208 -3.32 -10.25 -13.78
N HIS A 209 -4.28 -9.34 -13.98
CA HIS A 209 -4.30 -8.47 -15.16
C HIS A 209 -3.02 -7.65 -15.30
N GLY A 210 -2.53 -7.06 -14.21
CA GLY A 210 -1.27 -6.32 -14.20
C GLY A 210 -0.08 -7.15 -14.67
N LEU A 211 -0.02 -8.43 -14.27
CA LEU A 211 0.99 -9.38 -14.73
C LEU A 211 0.83 -9.69 -16.23
N LEU A 212 -0.39 -9.90 -16.71
CA LEU A 212 -0.69 -10.15 -18.12
C LEU A 212 -0.27 -8.97 -19.01
N VAL A 213 -0.46 -7.74 -18.54
CA VAL A 213 -0.01 -6.53 -19.23
C VAL A 213 1.51 -6.49 -19.33
N PHE A 214 2.21 -6.81 -18.24
CA PHE A 214 3.67 -6.92 -18.28
C PHE A 214 4.13 -8.01 -19.26
N LEU A 215 3.52 -9.20 -19.23
CA LEU A 215 3.83 -10.32 -20.11
C LEU A 215 3.42 -10.08 -21.58
N ARG A 216 2.64 -9.03 -21.85
CA ARG A 216 2.05 -8.72 -23.18
C ARG A 216 1.19 -9.88 -23.73
N SER A 217 0.53 -10.62 -22.85
CA SER A 217 -0.27 -11.81 -23.20
C SER A 217 -1.62 -11.44 -23.85
N GLN A 218 -1.65 -11.24 -25.16
CA GLN A 218 -2.87 -10.88 -25.89
C GLN A 218 -3.90 -12.03 -25.93
N PRO A 219 -5.22 -11.73 -25.92
CA PRO A 219 -5.84 -10.40 -25.86
C PRO A 219 -5.98 -9.83 -24.45
N TYR A 220 -5.71 -10.62 -23.40
CA TYR A 220 -6.02 -10.24 -22.02
C TYR A 220 -5.03 -9.26 -21.38
N GLY A 221 -3.79 -9.24 -21.86
CA GLY A 221 -2.73 -8.33 -21.43
C GLY A 221 -2.78 -6.95 -22.09
N ARG A 222 -3.92 -6.53 -22.65
CA ARG A 222 -4.09 -5.16 -23.13
C ARG A 222 -4.15 -4.19 -21.93
N PRO A 223 -3.43 -3.05 -21.97
CA PRO A 223 -3.49 -2.05 -20.92
C PRO A 223 -4.90 -1.48 -20.66
N ASP A 224 -5.78 -1.47 -21.68
CA ASP A 224 -7.17 -1.05 -21.55
C ASP A 224 -8.03 -1.97 -20.66
N GLY A 225 -7.59 -3.21 -20.44
CA GLY A 225 -8.29 -4.21 -19.65
C GLY A 225 -9.67 -4.62 -20.18
N HIS A 226 -10.10 -4.19 -21.37
CA HIS A 226 -11.46 -4.41 -21.85
C HIS A 226 -11.74 -5.91 -22.09
N ALA A 227 -10.83 -6.58 -22.79
CA ALA A 227 -10.94 -8.01 -23.08
C ALA A 227 -10.92 -8.86 -21.79
N TRP A 228 -9.99 -8.55 -20.88
CA TRP A 228 -9.89 -9.19 -19.56
C TRP A 228 -11.18 -9.02 -18.75
N THR A 229 -11.66 -7.78 -18.65
CA THR A 229 -12.84 -7.43 -17.84
C THR A 229 -14.09 -8.09 -18.36
N LYS A 230 -14.32 -8.05 -19.68
CA LYS A 230 -15.51 -8.62 -20.32
C LYS A 230 -15.51 -10.15 -20.27
N ALA A 231 -14.37 -10.78 -20.56
CA ALA A 231 -14.33 -12.23 -20.75
C ALA A 231 -14.07 -13.02 -19.46
N ILE A 232 -13.32 -12.45 -18.51
CA ILE A 232 -12.85 -13.15 -17.31
C ILE A 232 -13.33 -12.45 -16.04
N ALA A 233 -12.96 -11.17 -15.83
CA ALA A 233 -13.14 -10.55 -14.52
C ALA A 233 -14.61 -10.41 -14.09
N ARG A 234 -15.47 -9.85 -14.96
CA ARG A 234 -16.90 -9.67 -14.65
C ARG A 234 -17.63 -11.01 -14.48
N PRO A 235 -17.51 -12.00 -15.40
CA PRO A 235 -18.12 -13.31 -15.20
C PRO A 235 -17.66 -14.00 -13.90
N PHE A 236 -16.35 -13.95 -13.60
CA PHE A 236 -15.82 -14.56 -12.38
C PHE A 236 -16.38 -13.89 -11.11
N GLN A 237 -16.43 -12.55 -11.08
CA GLN A 237 -17.00 -11.79 -9.96
C GLN A 237 -18.51 -12.06 -9.75
N ARG A 238 -19.22 -12.43 -10.82
CA ARG A 238 -20.63 -12.84 -10.77
C ARG A 238 -20.81 -14.32 -10.44
N ASN A 239 -19.74 -15.05 -10.11
CA ASN A 239 -19.72 -16.49 -9.90
C ASN A 239 -20.23 -17.29 -11.11
N GLU A 240 -20.07 -16.75 -12.32
CA GLU A 240 -20.40 -17.48 -13.55
C GLU A 240 -19.29 -18.51 -13.84
N ILE A 241 -19.70 -19.78 -14.01
CA ILE A 241 -18.80 -20.92 -14.25
C ILE A 241 -17.86 -20.68 -15.44
N MET A 242 -18.32 -19.97 -16.47
CA MET A 242 -17.51 -19.64 -17.65
C MET A 242 -16.31 -18.74 -17.31
N GLY A 243 -16.44 -17.84 -16.34
CA GLY A 243 -15.34 -16.98 -15.89
C GLY A 243 -14.21 -17.80 -15.26
N PHE A 244 -14.58 -18.78 -14.43
CA PHE A 244 -13.66 -19.71 -13.81
C PHE A 244 -12.88 -20.53 -14.85
N TYR A 245 -13.56 -21.20 -15.78
CA TYR A 245 -12.88 -22.03 -16.78
C TYR A 245 -12.00 -21.23 -17.74
N ARG A 246 -12.40 -20.00 -18.10
CA ARG A 246 -11.56 -19.12 -18.93
C ARG A 246 -10.29 -18.70 -18.20
N LEU A 247 -10.39 -18.37 -16.91
CA LEU A 247 -9.24 -18.07 -16.09
C LEU A 247 -8.33 -19.29 -15.95
N GLN A 248 -8.88 -20.45 -15.61
CA GLN A 248 -8.13 -21.69 -15.47
C GLN A 248 -7.42 -22.06 -16.78
N HIS A 249 -8.10 -21.98 -17.92
CA HIS A 249 -7.50 -22.25 -19.23
C HIS A 249 -6.37 -21.28 -19.56
N LEU A 250 -6.55 -19.98 -19.29
CA LEU A 250 -5.50 -18.98 -19.48
C LEU A 250 -4.29 -19.30 -18.62
N LEU A 251 -4.49 -19.45 -17.30
CA LEU A 251 -3.39 -19.71 -16.37
C LEU A 251 -2.70 -21.04 -16.67
N GLY A 252 -3.44 -22.09 -17.04
CA GLY A 252 -2.87 -23.39 -17.43
C GLY A 252 -1.94 -23.33 -18.66
N ARG A 253 -2.03 -22.27 -19.49
CA ARG A 253 -1.13 -22.07 -20.63
C ARG A 253 0.09 -21.22 -20.31
N ILE A 254 0.00 -20.35 -19.30
CA ILE A 254 1.03 -19.35 -19.01
C ILE A 254 1.67 -19.49 -17.62
N MET A 255 1.22 -20.44 -16.80
CA MET A 255 1.69 -20.60 -15.43
C MET A 255 2.11 -22.04 -15.19
N ILE A 256 3.31 -22.19 -14.63
CA ILE A 256 3.76 -23.42 -13.99
C ILE A 256 3.71 -23.17 -12.48
N ARG A 257 2.98 -24.02 -11.75
CA ARG A 257 2.82 -23.90 -10.31
C ARG A 257 3.04 -25.25 -9.65
N HIS A 258 4.04 -25.30 -8.78
CA HIS A 258 4.27 -26.43 -7.88
C HIS A 258 3.74 -26.10 -6.48
N THR A 259 3.03 -27.04 -5.87
CA THR A 259 2.51 -26.92 -4.51
C THR A 259 3.44 -27.65 -3.54
N LYS A 260 3.39 -27.31 -2.24
CA LYS A 260 4.14 -28.11 -1.24
C LYS A 260 3.67 -29.57 -1.21
N GLU A 261 2.44 -29.83 -1.66
CA GLU A 261 1.90 -31.17 -1.82
C GLU A 261 2.65 -31.98 -2.88
N SER A 262 3.12 -31.36 -3.97
CA SER A 262 3.88 -32.07 -5.01
C SER A 262 5.26 -32.56 -4.58
N ILE A 263 5.73 -32.15 -3.40
CA ILE A 263 7.02 -32.56 -2.81
C ILE A 263 6.85 -33.10 -1.38
N ARG A 264 5.61 -33.37 -0.96
CA ARG A 264 5.29 -33.78 0.41
C ARG A 264 5.97 -35.09 0.81
N ASP A 265 6.20 -35.98 -0.15
CA ASP A 265 6.84 -37.27 0.10
C ASP A 265 8.35 -37.16 0.37
N PHE A 266 8.97 -36.03 0.02
CA PHE A 266 10.40 -35.78 0.20
C PHE A 266 10.71 -34.87 1.39
N LEU A 267 9.74 -34.08 1.85
CA LEU A 267 9.94 -33.10 2.92
C LEU A 267 9.33 -33.61 4.24
N PRO A 268 10.03 -33.46 5.37
CA PRO A 268 9.43 -33.73 6.67
C PRO A 268 8.25 -32.79 6.90
N ARG A 269 7.28 -33.25 7.71
CA ARG A 269 6.16 -32.39 8.12
C ARG A 269 6.72 -31.17 8.87
N PRO A 270 6.24 -29.94 8.59
CA PRO A 270 6.71 -28.76 9.30
C PRO A 270 6.37 -28.90 10.78
N ILE A 271 7.38 -28.78 11.63
CA ILE A 271 7.18 -28.72 13.08
C ILE A 271 6.71 -27.30 13.41
N ARG A 272 5.53 -27.19 14.01
CA ARG A 272 4.95 -25.91 14.43
C ARG A 272 4.88 -25.89 15.94
N HIS A 273 5.51 -24.89 16.55
CA HIS A 273 5.38 -24.60 17.96
C HIS A 273 4.67 -23.28 18.11
N THR A 274 3.63 -23.26 18.93
CA THR A 274 2.99 -22.02 19.37
C THR A 274 3.51 -21.75 20.77
N VAL A 275 4.19 -20.63 20.94
CA VAL A 275 4.62 -20.12 22.24
C VAL A 275 3.75 -18.92 22.53
N VAL A 276 3.00 -18.99 23.62
CA VAL A 276 2.27 -17.84 24.15
C VAL A 276 3.26 -17.06 25.00
N VAL A 277 3.40 -15.77 24.70
CA VAL A 277 4.30 -14.86 25.44
C VAL A 277 3.40 -13.85 26.14
N ASP A 278 3.58 -13.73 27.46
CA ASP A 278 2.89 -12.71 28.23
C ASP A 278 3.55 -11.35 27.96
N PRO A 279 2.76 -10.29 27.69
CA PRO A 279 3.31 -8.96 27.53
C PRO A 279 3.92 -8.49 28.85
N SER A 280 4.99 -7.71 28.75
CA SER A 280 5.56 -6.99 29.89
C SER A 280 4.54 -6.00 30.48
N PRO A 281 4.71 -5.57 31.74
CA PRO A 281 3.83 -4.59 32.36
C PRO A 281 3.71 -3.28 31.57
N ASP A 282 4.75 -2.88 30.84
CA ASP A 282 4.74 -1.63 30.06
C ASP A 282 4.05 -1.81 28.70
N GLU A 283 4.23 -2.95 28.02
CA GLU A 283 3.45 -3.30 26.82
C GLU A 283 1.96 -3.41 27.15
N PHE A 284 1.60 -3.99 28.30
CA PHE A 284 0.22 -4.07 28.75
C PHE A 284 -0.40 -2.69 29.01
N LYS A 285 0.37 -1.75 29.59
CA LYS A 285 -0.06 -0.36 29.79
C LYS A 285 -0.30 0.34 28.45
N LEU A 286 0.62 0.19 27.50
CA LEU A 286 0.51 0.82 26.18
C LEU A 286 -0.68 0.26 25.40
N TYR A 287 -0.83 -1.07 25.36
CA TYR A 287 -1.96 -1.73 24.74
C TYR A 287 -3.29 -1.24 25.30
N ASN A 288 -3.43 -1.19 26.63
CA ASN A 288 -4.66 -0.71 27.26
C ASN A 288 -4.95 0.75 26.95
N ALA A 289 -3.92 1.61 26.90
CA ALA A 289 -4.11 3.01 26.52
C ALA A 289 -4.62 3.15 25.07
N ILE A 290 -4.05 2.40 24.13
CA ILE A 290 -4.50 2.38 22.73
C ILE A 290 -5.93 1.82 22.64
N ALA A 291 -6.19 0.70 23.30
CA ALA A 291 -7.51 0.06 23.29
C ALA A 291 -8.59 0.94 23.94
N GLU A 292 -8.28 1.66 25.02
CA GLU A 292 -9.18 2.63 25.65
C GLU A 292 -9.50 3.79 24.72
N ASN A 293 -8.50 4.34 24.02
CA ASN A 293 -8.71 5.42 23.05
C ASN A 293 -9.58 4.96 21.87
N VAL A 294 -9.27 3.79 21.29
CA VAL A 294 -10.07 3.21 20.21
C VAL A 294 -11.50 2.96 20.66
N ARG A 295 -11.70 2.41 21.86
CA ARG A 295 -13.05 2.20 22.41
C ARG A 295 -13.80 3.50 22.65
N ALA A 296 -13.16 4.53 23.19
CA ALA A 296 -13.77 5.84 23.35
C ALA A 296 -14.23 6.41 21.99
N SER A 297 -13.37 6.33 20.97
CA SER A 297 -13.73 6.73 19.60
C SER A 297 -14.87 5.89 19.01
N LEU A 298 -14.89 4.59 19.26
CA LEU A 298 -15.98 3.71 18.81
C LEU A 298 -17.30 4.02 19.52
N VAL A 299 -17.28 4.33 20.81
CA VAL A 299 -18.50 4.73 21.55
C VAL A 299 -19.06 6.03 20.99
N ILE A 300 -18.23 7.06 20.80
CA ILE A 300 -18.64 8.32 20.17
C ILE A 300 -19.34 8.08 18.82
N THR A 301 -18.91 7.07 18.08
CA THR A 301 -19.29 6.88 16.67
C THR A 301 -20.34 5.81 16.44
N ALA A 302 -20.52 4.91 17.41
CA ALA A 302 -21.63 3.96 17.48
C ALA A 302 -22.91 4.63 18.00
N ILE A 303 -22.80 5.86 18.50
CA ILE A 303 -23.88 6.56 19.15
C ILE A 303 -24.93 7.03 18.11
N ASP A 304 -24.57 7.52 16.91
CA ASP A 304 -25.54 7.80 15.84
C ASP A 304 -25.57 6.78 14.70
N VAL A 305 -26.54 5.86 14.75
CA VAL A 305 -27.30 5.52 13.52
C VAL A 305 -28.78 5.34 13.88
N PRO A 306 -29.59 6.40 13.88
CA PRO A 306 -31.03 6.25 13.84
C PRO A 306 -31.40 5.47 12.58
N LYS A 307 -32.17 4.39 12.71
CA LYS A 307 -32.76 3.68 11.56
C LYS A 307 -33.72 4.64 10.83
N GLY A 308 -33.21 5.38 9.84
CA GLY A 308 -34.06 6.17 8.92
C GLY A 308 -33.60 7.58 8.55
N SER A 309 -32.45 8.10 9.02
CA SER A 309 -32.02 9.45 8.61
C SER A 309 -31.40 9.44 7.19
N ALA A 310 -31.88 10.35 6.34
CA ALA A 310 -31.50 10.49 4.93
C ALA A 310 -30.20 11.30 4.72
N HIS A 311 -29.27 11.27 5.69
CA HIS A 311 -27.96 11.89 5.53
C HIS A 311 -27.00 10.90 4.89
N THR A 312 -26.34 11.33 3.81
CA THR A 312 -25.27 10.56 3.18
C THR A 312 -24.18 10.26 4.21
N LEU A 313 -23.81 8.98 4.31
CA LEU A 313 -22.82 8.34 5.20
C LEU A 313 -21.45 9.04 5.36
N GLY A 314 -21.20 10.16 4.68
CA GLY A 314 -19.90 10.84 4.58
C GLY A 314 -19.78 12.17 5.32
N ASP A 315 -20.79 12.60 6.08
CA ASP A 315 -20.75 13.83 6.91
C ASP A 315 -21.14 13.56 8.39
N VAL A 316 -21.27 12.30 8.79
CA VAL A 316 -21.60 11.90 10.18
C VAL A 316 -20.28 11.59 10.92
N HIS A 317 -20.07 12.26 12.07
CA HIS A 317 -18.86 12.23 12.90
C HIS A 317 -17.53 12.51 12.16
N PRO A 318 -17.22 13.78 11.82
CA PRO A 318 -15.98 14.14 11.15
C PRO A 318 -14.73 13.77 11.97
N ASP A 319 -14.85 13.59 13.29
CA ASP A 319 -13.77 13.25 14.21
C ASP A 319 -13.62 11.74 14.48
N SER A 320 -14.49 10.90 13.90
CA SER A 320 -14.41 9.43 14.00
C SER A 320 -13.16 8.84 13.35
N LEU A 321 -12.50 7.87 13.97
CA LEU A 321 -11.45 7.07 13.31
C LEU A 321 -12.00 6.27 12.10
N LEU A 322 -13.30 5.98 12.08
CA LEU A 322 -13.96 5.28 10.97
C LEU A 322 -14.35 6.22 9.82
N HIS A 323 -14.24 7.54 10.02
CA HIS A 323 -14.53 8.52 8.99
C HIS A 323 -13.45 8.52 7.91
N ARG A 324 -13.86 8.60 6.64
CA ARG A 324 -12.94 8.55 5.49
C ARG A 324 -11.88 9.66 5.52
N LYS A 325 -12.20 10.83 6.07
CA LYS A 325 -11.25 11.95 6.23
C LYS A 325 -10.13 11.65 7.23
N ASN A 326 -10.37 10.74 8.18
CA ASN A 326 -9.44 10.39 9.27
C ASN A 326 -8.66 9.09 9.01
N HIS A 327 -8.62 8.61 7.76
CA HIS A 327 -7.89 7.39 7.39
C HIS A 327 -6.39 7.46 7.73
N HIS A 328 -5.80 8.66 7.78
CA HIS A 328 -4.44 8.85 8.30
C HIS A 328 -4.37 8.55 9.80
N GLY A 329 -5.28 9.11 10.61
CA GLY A 329 -5.37 8.83 12.05
C GLY A 329 -5.64 7.35 12.35
N ALA A 330 -6.52 6.69 11.59
CA ALA A 330 -6.75 5.25 11.70
C ALA A 330 -5.49 4.42 11.39
N GLY A 331 -4.76 4.78 10.33
CA GLY A 331 -3.47 4.14 10.01
C GLY A 331 -2.40 4.35 11.10
N HIS A 332 -2.42 5.50 11.77
CA HIS A 332 -1.56 5.73 12.94
C HIS A 332 -1.90 4.81 14.10
N VAL A 333 -3.19 4.65 14.44
CA VAL A 333 -3.62 3.70 15.49
C VAL A 333 -3.21 2.26 15.18
N GLU A 334 -3.37 1.81 13.93
CA GLU A 334 -2.93 0.47 13.52
C GLU A 334 -1.41 0.30 13.67
N SER A 335 -0.64 1.33 13.31
CA SER A 335 0.81 1.35 13.48
C SER A 335 1.21 1.34 14.95
N ASP A 336 0.56 2.14 15.80
CA ASP A 336 0.82 2.22 17.24
C ASP A 336 0.52 0.89 17.93
N LEU A 337 -0.57 0.24 17.52
CA LEU A 337 -0.93 -1.10 18.00
C LEU A 337 0.15 -2.12 17.61
N ALA A 338 0.63 -2.08 16.37
CA ALA A 338 1.72 -2.94 15.92
C ALA A 338 3.02 -2.70 16.70
N ILE A 339 3.36 -1.43 16.99
CA ILE A 339 4.52 -1.06 17.81
C ILE A 339 4.40 -1.61 19.24
N ALA A 340 3.21 -1.51 19.85
CA ALA A 340 2.94 -2.04 21.18
C ALA A 340 3.15 -3.57 21.26
N PHE A 341 2.90 -4.30 20.17
CA PHE A 341 3.12 -5.74 20.08
C PHE A 341 4.57 -6.14 19.72
N MET A 342 5.41 -5.17 19.34
CA MET A 342 6.81 -5.41 18.95
C MET A 342 7.81 -4.87 19.99
N GLY A 343 7.38 -4.61 21.22
CA GLY A 343 8.24 -4.12 22.29
C GLY A 343 8.56 -2.61 22.25
N GLY A 344 7.83 -1.83 21.44
CA GLY A 344 7.96 -0.37 21.45
C GLY A 344 7.25 0.24 22.66
N TYR A 345 7.94 1.09 23.41
CA TYR A 345 7.48 1.59 24.72
C TYR A 345 7.15 3.10 24.76
N ALA A 346 6.95 3.77 23.62
CA ALA A 346 6.83 5.23 23.61
C ALA A 346 5.80 5.78 22.60
N VAL A 347 4.50 5.57 22.87
CA VAL A 347 3.44 6.40 22.25
C VAL A 347 2.95 7.43 23.27
N ASP A 348 3.21 8.71 22.99
CA ASP A 348 2.85 9.83 23.85
C ASP A 348 1.49 10.41 23.44
N TRP A 349 0.44 9.87 24.05
CA TRP A 349 -0.91 10.42 23.95
C TRP A 349 -1.09 11.56 24.96
N ALA A 350 -1.39 12.76 24.47
CA ALA A 350 -1.69 13.92 25.28
C ALA A 350 -2.94 14.65 24.77
N VAL A 351 -3.57 15.43 25.65
CA VAL A 351 -4.60 16.40 25.27
C VAL A 351 -3.92 17.76 25.12
N GLU A 352 -4.18 18.44 24.01
CA GLU A 352 -3.67 19.80 23.80
C GLU A 352 -4.26 20.77 24.82
N LYS A 353 -3.46 21.76 25.24
CA LYS A 353 -3.91 22.79 26.21
C LYS A 353 -5.17 23.53 25.73
N GLU A 354 -5.32 23.70 24.42
CA GLU A 354 -6.48 24.34 23.81
C GLU A 354 -7.73 23.46 23.88
N GLY A 355 -7.58 22.15 23.63
CA GLY A 355 -8.64 21.15 23.82
C GLY A 355 -9.17 21.12 25.25
N VAL A 356 -8.28 21.16 26.26
CA VAL A 356 -8.69 21.23 27.67
C VAL A 356 -9.53 22.48 27.96
N LYS A 357 -9.07 23.66 27.52
CA LYS A 357 -9.81 24.92 27.72
C LYS A 357 -11.18 24.88 27.04
N LYS A 358 -11.25 24.30 25.84
CA LYS A 358 -12.49 24.15 25.06
C LYS A 358 -13.51 23.29 25.81
N THR A 359 -13.13 22.10 26.28
CA THR A 359 -14.02 21.21 27.03
C THR A 359 -14.51 21.84 28.34
N ILE A 360 -13.61 22.47 29.11
CA ILE A 360 -13.98 23.13 30.37
C ILE A 360 -14.90 24.35 30.13
N GLY A 361 -14.65 25.14 29.08
CA GLY A 361 -15.52 26.25 28.70
C GLY A 361 -16.96 25.77 28.44
N LYS A 362 -17.11 24.70 27.66
CA LYS A 362 -18.43 24.11 27.35
C LYS A 362 -19.17 23.63 28.60
N LEU A 363 -18.49 22.96 29.54
CA LEU A 363 -19.13 22.52 30.78
C LEU A 363 -19.66 23.71 31.60
N ARG A 364 -18.92 24.83 31.63
CA ARG A 364 -19.37 26.05 32.30
C ARG A 364 -20.55 26.70 31.58
N ASP A 365 -20.51 26.75 30.26
CA ASP A 365 -21.61 27.30 29.43
C ASP A 365 -22.89 26.47 29.59
N ALA A 366 -22.77 25.16 29.79
CA ALA A 366 -23.88 24.24 30.09
C ALA A 366 -24.40 24.32 31.53
N GLY A 367 -23.84 25.20 32.38
CA GLY A 367 -24.29 25.39 33.76
C GLY A 367 -23.93 24.25 34.72
N VAL A 368 -22.92 23.44 34.39
CA VAL A 368 -22.43 22.38 35.27
C VAL A 368 -21.83 22.98 36.54
N ASN A 369 -22.10 22.35 37.69
CA ASN A 369 -21.63 22.86 38.98
C ASN A 369 -20.09 22.91 39.09
N ASP A 370 -19.58 23.84 39.90
CA ASP A 370 -18.14 24.08 40.04
C ASP A 370 -17.37 22.84 40.53
N GLY A 371 -18.01 21.98 41.32
CA GLY A 371 -17.42 20.74 41.80
C GLY A 371 -17.13 19.74 40.69
N ARG A 372 -18.08 19.53 39.76
CA ARG A 372 -17.90 18.63 38.61
C ARG A 372 -16.98 19.23 37.54
N VAL A 373 -17.05 20.55 37.31
CA VAL A 373 -16.09 21.25 36.44
C VAL A 373 -14.66 21.10 36.97
N SER A 374 -14.47 21.20 38.29
CA SER A 374 -13.16 20.99 38.92
C SER A 374 -12.67 19.55 38.74
N ALA A 375 -13.54 18.55 38.94
CA ALA A 375 -13.19 17.14 38.73
C ALA A 375 -12.84 16.83 37.26
N ALA A 376 -13.57 17.40 36.29
CA ALA A 376 -13.24 17.28 34.87
C ALA A 376 -11.91 17.96 34.53
N THR A 377 -11.60 19.08 35.18
CA THR A 377 -10.32 19.78 35.01
C THR A 377 -9.16 18.94 35.53
N GLU A 378 -9.29 18.37 36.74
CA GLU A 378 -8.28 17.48 37.33
C GLU A 378 -8.03 16.25 36.45
N TYR A 379 -9.10 15.65 35.90
CA TYR A 379 -8.98 14.56 34.94
C TYR A 379 -8.22 14.97 33.68
N LEU A 380 -8.61 16.07 33.02
CA LEU A 380 -7.94 16.51 31.78
C LEU A 380 -6.46 16.86 32.03
N GLU A 381 -6.14 17.36 33.23
CA GLU A 381 -4.75 17.55 33.67
C GLU A 381 -4.02 16.22 33.93
N SER A 382 -4.69 15.22 34.50
CA SER A 382 -4.13 13.88 34.73
C SER A 382 -3.76 13.22 33.40
N VAL A 383 -4.61 13.37 32.36
CA VAL A 383 -4.31 12.88 31.01
C VAL A 383 -3.06 13.55 30.44
N ARG A 384 -2.92 14.87 30.64
CA ARG A 384 -1.72 15.64 30.26
C ARG A 384 -0.46 15.21 31.02
N GLN A 385 -0.61 14.91 32.31
CA GLN A 385 0.48 14.47 33.19
C GLN A 385 0.77 12.97 33.07
N LYS A 386 0.02 12.25 32.22
CA LYS A 386 0.16 10.80 31.98
C LYS A 386 -0.08 9.97 33.25
N THR A 387 -0.91 10.48 34.16
CA THR A 387 -1.31 9.78 35.38
C THR A 387 -2.64 9.08 35.17
N LYS A 388 -2.89 8.04 35.98
CA LYS A 388 -4.14 7.28 35.93
C LYS A 388 -5.19 7.93 36.81
N ILE A 389 -6.45 7.74 36.44
CA ILE A 389 -7.62 8.09 37.24
C ILE A 389 -8.49 6.85 37.42
N THR A 390 -8.98 6.62 38.64
CA THR A 390 -9.86 5.48 38.92
C THR A 390 -11.27 5.80 38.44
N CYS A 391 -11.82 4.94 37.58
CA CYS A 391 -13.22 5.03 37.18
C CYS A 391 -14.11 4.71 38.37
N ARG A 392 -15.07 5.58 38.70
CA ARG A 392 -15.95 5.42 39.87
C ARG A 392 -16.93 4.24 39.75
N GLU A 393 -17.23 3.80 38.53
CA GLU A 393 -18.12 2.67 38.27
C GLU A 393 -17.39 1.34 38.31
N CYS A 394 -16.42 1.16 37.41
CA CYS A 394 -15.74 -0.13 37.28
C CYS A 394 -14.63 -0.36 38.32
N GLY A 395 -14.22 0.69 39.06
CA GLY A 395 -13.15 0.64 40.05
C GLY A 395 -11.74 0.44 39.48
N PHE A 396 -11.60 0.35 38.16
CA PHE A 396 -10.29 0.19 37.51
C PHE A 396 -9.64 1.54 37.22
N ASP A 397 -8.32 1.56 37.34
CA ASP A 397 -7.51 2.69 36.90
C ASP A 397 -7.48 2.76 35.38
N ARG A 398 -7.90 3.92 34.86
CA ARG A 398 -7.97 4.24 33.44
C ARG A 398 -7.06 5.41 33.13
N ARG A 399 -6.57 5.49 31.89
CA ARG A 399 -5.93 6.72 31.41
C ARG A 399 -6.95 7.65 30.77
N PHE A 400 -7.99 7.10 30.15
CA PHE A 400 -9.02 7.88 29.47
C PHE A 400 -10.42 7.56 30.04
N LEU A 401 -11.14 8.62 30.41
CA LEU A 401 -12.54 8.63 30.77
C LEU A 401 -13.32 9.52 29.78
N MET A 402 -14.60 9.22 29.60
CA MET A 402 -15.53 10.04 28.84
C MET A 402 -16.12 11.12 29.75
N VAL A 403 -16.24 12.34 29.22
CA VAL A 403 -16.84 13.49 29.91
C VAL A 403 -18.31 13.56 29.54
N LEU A 404 -19.21 13.33 30.50
CA LEU A 404 -20.65 13.43 30.27
C LEU A 404 -21.12 14.89 30.31
N PRO A 405 -22.24 15.26 29.66
CA PRO A 405 -22.71 16.65 29.61
C PRO A 405 -23.06 17.25 30.98
N CYS A 406 -23.46 16.41 31.93
CA CYS A 406 -23.69 16.79 33.32
C CYS A 406 -22.39 16.99 34.15
N GLY A 407 -21.21 16.76 33.54
CA GLY A 407 -19.88 16.88 34.15
C GLY A 407 -19.35 15.64 34.87
N HIS A 408 -20.09 14.52 34.85
CA HIS A 408 -19.59 13.27 35.40
C HIS A 408 -18.58 12.59 34.47
N LEU A 409 -17.68 11.79 35.05
CA LEU A 409 -16.64 11.06 34.32
C LEU A 409 -16.92 9.56 34.40
N CYS A 410 -16.96 8.89 33.25
CA CYS A 410 -17.22 7.44 33.19
C CYS A 410 -16.34 6.77 32.12
N CYS A 411 -16.03 5.48 32.26
CA CYS A 411 -15.28 4.78 31.23
C CYS A 411 -16.19 4.41 30.04
N ALA A 412 -15.60 4.30 28.85
CA ALA A 412 -16.35 4.03 27.62
C ALA A 412 -17.21 2.76 27.67
N HIS A 413 -16.72 1.70 28.35
CA HIS A 413 -17.46 0.45 28.52
C HIS A 413 -18.83 0.67 29.18
N TYR A 414 -18.88 1.48 30.24
CA TYR A 414 -20.11 1.71 30.98
C TYR A 414 -21.07 2.65 30.26
N VAL A 415 -20.56 3.61 29.48
CA VAL A 415 -21.40 4.43 28.60
C VAL A 415 -22.10 3.54 27.56
N GLU A 416 -21.40 2.55 27.01
CA GLU A 416 -21.95 1.60 26.04
C GLU A 416 -22.98 0.65 26.67
N ASP A 417 -22.71 0.13 27.87
CA ASP A 417 -23.62 -0.79 28.58
C ASP A 417 -24.95 -0.12 28.90
N ILE A 418 -24.92 1.13 29.38
CA ILE A 418 -26.14 1.87 29.72
C ILE A 418 -26.99 2.17 28.50
N LYS A 419 -26.35 2.53 27.37
CA LYS A 419 -27.06 2.71 26.11
C LYS A 419 -27.74 1.41 25.65
N LYS A 420 -27.09 0.25 25.85
CA LYS A 420 -27.68 -1.07 25.55
C LYS A 420 -28.84 -1.43 26.47
N GLU A 421 -28.74 -1.09 27.76
CA GLU A 421 -29.74 -1.44 28.77
C GLU A 421 -30.98 -0.54 28.74
N LEU A 422 -30.80 0.78 28.62
CA LEU A 422 -31.87 1.77 28.75
C LEU A 422 -32.41 2.28 27.39
N GLY A 423 -31.66 2.06 26.30
CA GLY A 423 -32.07 2.46 24.95
C GLY A 423 -31.97 3.96 24.64
N GLU A 424 -31.74 4.80 25.65
CA GLU A 424 -31.55 6.26 25.53
C GLU A 424 -30.27 6.72 26.27
N PRO A 425 -29.55 7.73 25.74
CA PRO A 425 -28.35 8.29 26.35
C PRO A 425 -28.66 9.05 27.64
N CYS A 426 -28.20 8.53 28.78
CA CYS A 426 -28.36 9.19 30.08
C CYS A 426 -27.15 8.96 31.00
N CYS A 427 -26.96 9.89 31.94
CA CYS A 427 -25.88 9.78 32.91
C CYS A 427 -26.23 8.75 34.00
N ASN A 428 -25.32 7.81 34.22
CA ASN A 428 -25.40 6.77 35.24
C ASN A 428 -25.45 7.27 36.69
N PHE A 429 -24.91 8.46 36.97
CA PHE A 429 -24.80 8.99 38.33
C PHE A 429 -25.99 9.85 38.73
N CYS A 430 -26.50 10.69 37.83
CA CYS A 430 -27.62 11.60 38.11
C CYS A 430 -28.92 11.22 37.40
N GLY A 431 -28.88 10.30 36.44
CA GLY A 431 -30.03 9.95 35.59
C GLY A 431 -30.35 10.99 34.53
N ASP A 432 -29.59 12.08 34.43
CA ASP A 432 -29.87 13.16 33.48
C ASP A 432 -29.74 12.63 32.04
N PRO A 433 -30.80 12.70 31.22
CA PRO A 433 -30.69 12.42 29.80
C PRO A 433 -29.82 13.47 29.14
N TYR A 434 -29.12 13.11 28.07
CA TYR A 434 -28.30 14.05 27.34
C TYR A 434 -28.36 13.83 25.84
N ASP A 435 -28.15 14.92 25.09
CA ASP A 435 -28.05 14.86 23.65
C ASP A 435 -26.70 14.27 23.21
N GLU A 436 -26.73 13.47 22.15
CA GLU A 436 -25.58 12.72 21.66
C GLU A 436 -24.54 13.63 20.98
N ASP A 437 -24.98 14.72 20.33
CA ASP A 437 -24.10 15.71 19.73
C ASP A 437 -23.38 16.52 20.82
N ASP A 438 -24.07 16.86 21.90
CA ASP A 438 -23.47 17.53 23.06
C ASP A 438 -22.41 16.66 23.74
N PHE A 439 -22.66 15.34 23.81
CA PHE A 439 -21.71 14.37 24.34
C PHE A 439 -20.47 14.21 23.45
N ASP A 440 -20.63 14.07 22.13
CA ASP A 440 -19.52 14.00 21.17
C ASP A 440 -18.67 15.28 21.27
N TYR A 441 -19.34 16.44 21.23
CA TYR A 441 -18.69 17.73 21.27
C TYR A 441 -17.87 17.95 22.55
N LEU A 442 -18.21 17.31 23.68
CA LEU A 442 -17.46 17.44 24.94
C LEU A 442 -16.22 16.56 25.03
N GLN A 443 -16.06 15.54 24.17
CA GLN A 443 -14.92 14.64 24.29
C GLN A 443 -13.60 15.34 23.94
N PRO A 444 -12.56 15.18 24.78
CA PRO A 444 -11.26 15.77 24.50
C PRO A 444 -10.62 15.09 23.29
N THR A 445 -10.19 15.88 22.30
CA THR A 445 -9.39 15.37 21.18
C THR A 445 -8.02 14.94 21.70
N LEU A 446 -7.69 13.66 21.51
CA LEU A 446 -6.40 13.09 21.88
C LEU A 446 -5.44 13.14 20.69
N THR A 447 -4.27 13.75 20.87
CA THR A 447 -3.19 13.71 19.89
C THR A 447 -2.10 12.76 20.38
N GLY A 448 -1.74 11.79 19.55
CA GLY A 448 -0.63 10.88 19.79
C GLY A 448 0.60 11.35 19.04
N GLU A 449 1.69 11.61 19.76
CA GLU A 449 3.03 11.77 19.15
C GLU A 449 3.88 10.56 19.53
N ILE A 450 4.50 9.91 18.56
CA ILE A 450 5.50 8.86 18.83
C ILE A 450 6.79 9.57 19.23
N SER A 451 7.23 9.41 20.49
CA SER A 451 8.56 9.83 20.87
C SER A 451 9.54 8.82 20.30
N ALA A 452 10.25 9.19 19.24
CA ALA A 452 11.38 8.40 18.73
C ALA A 452 12.52 8.46 19.76
N ARG A 453 12.45 7.64 20.81
CA ARG A 453 13.55 7.41 21.75
C ARG A 453 13.64 5.93 22.10
N GLY A 454 14.63 5.27 21.51
CA GLY A 454 15.07 3.91 21.83
C GLY A 454 15.13 3.03 20.60
#